data_AF-A0A2G3JEI5-F1
#
_entry.id   AF-A0A2G3JEI5-F1
#
_cell.length_a   1.000
_cell.length_b   1.000
_cell.length_c   1.000
_cell.angle_alpha   90.00
_cell.angle_beta   90.00
_cell.angle_gamma   90.00
#
_symmetry.space_group_name_H-M   'P 1'
#
loop_
_entity.id
_entity.type
_entity.pdbx_description
1 polymer ?
#
loop_
_entity_poly.entity_id
_entity_poly.type
_entity_poly.pdbx_seq_one_letter_code
_entity_poly.pdbx_strand_id
1 'polypeptide(L)'
;MGTLSIVNTLGIDVEIVEASPYNFSPSIIKSGQSATAPVVNDFNRLILKVSILGNQYAYDLNKGHWYGGDGENHYPNANSKVNIILTGDRGSYIETNYNYAPASETAICKYSSDTKALDKI
;
A
#
# COMPACT_ATOMS: atom_id res chain seq x y z
N MET A 1 -1.88 -0.59 17.68
CA MET A 1 -2.45 0.30 16.66
C MET A 1 -2.05 -0.26 15.31
N GLY A 2 -2.95 -0.24 14.35
CA GLY A 2 -2.69 -0.85 13.06
C GLY A 2 -1.68 -0.04 12.27
N THR A 3 -1.09 -0.67 11.27
CA THR A 3 -0.08 -0.04 10.42
C THR A 3 -0.36 -0.38 8.98
N LEU A 4 -0.34 0.64 8.13
CA LEU A 4 -0.31 0.50 6.69
C LEU A 4 1.07 0.94 6.19
N SER A 5 1.69 0.14 5.33
CA SER A 5 2.99 0.45 4.76
C SER A 5 2.94 0.48 3.24
N ILE A 6 3.71 1.35 2.61
CA ILE A 6 4.07 1.28 1.20
C ILE A 6 5.52 0.84 1.13
N VAL A 7 5.78 -0.31 0.54
CA VAL A 7 7.11 -0.92 0.42
C VAL A 7 7.58 -0.76 -1.01
N ASN A 8 8.74 -0.14 -1.19
CA ASN A 8 9.31 0.12 -2.51
C ASN A 8 10.32 -0.98 -2.89
N THR A 9 9.95 -1.81 -3.86
CA THR A 9 10.85 -2.85 -4.43
C THR A 9 11.25 -2.57 -5.88
N LEU A 10 10.98 -1.36 -6.40
CA LEU A 10 11.19 -1.01 -7.81
C LEU A 10 12.65 -0.72 -8.18
N GLY A 11 13.56 -0.65 -7.21
CA GLY A 11 14.97 -0.34 -7.46
C GLY A 11 15.27 1.16 -7.62
N ILE A 12 14.27 2.03 -7.56
CA ILE A 12 14.35 3.49 -7.76
C ILE A 12 13.53 4.23 -6.70
N ASP A 13 13.79 5.52 -6.52
CA ASP A 13 13.05 6.32 -5.53
C ASP A 13 11.60 6.58 -5.96
N VAL A 14 10.70 6.52 -4.97
CA VAL A 14 9.26 6.76 -5.14
C VAL A 14 8.83 7.89 -4.23
N GLU A 15 8.19 8.91 -4.77
CA GLU A 15 7.60 10.01 -4.00
C GLU A 15 6.10 9.80 -3.84
N ILE A 16 5.59 9.85 -2.61
CA ILE A 16 4.16 9.90 -2.30
C ILE A 16 3.69 11.33 -2.53
N VAL A 17 2.87 11.52 -3.55
CA VAL A 17 2.25 12.81 -3.90
C VAL A 17 0.94 12.99 -3.15
N GLU A 18 0.17 11.90 -3.01
CA GLU A 18 -1.10 11.89 -2.30
C GLU A 18 -1.28 10.53 -1.63
N ALA A 19 -1.68 10.53 -0.37
CA ALA A 19 -2.14 9.33 0.32
C ALA A 19 -3.24 9.75 1.28
N SER A 20 -4.50 9.56 0.90
CA SER A 20 -5.65 9.98 1.70
C SER A 20 -6.49 8.76 2.07
N PRO A 21 -6.95 8.63 3.33
CA PRO A 21 -6.81 9.57 4.45
C PRO A 21 -5.53 9.38 5.30
N TYR A 22 -4.60 8.54 4.85
CA TYR A 22 -3.46 8.10 5.65
C TYR A 22 -2.22 8.97 5.45
N ASN A 23 -1.69 9.53 6.52
CA ASN A 23 -0.45 10.31 6.46
C ASN A 23 0.78 9.39 6.54
N PHE A 24 1.36 9.05 5.40
CA PHE A 24 2.56 8.22 5.32
C PHE A 24 3.84 9.01 5.57
N SER A 25 4.79 8.37 6.25
CA SER A 25 6.14 8.89 6.45
C SER A 25 7.20 7.79 6.27
N PRO A 26 8.32 8.06 5.57
CA PRO A 26 8.62 9.30 4.85
C PRO A 26 7.77 9.48 3.57
N SER A 27 7.72 10.69 3.00
CA SER A 27 7.06 10.93 1.70
C SER A 27 7.91 10.48 0.51
N ILE A 28 9.24 10.35 0.68
CA ILE A 28 10.13 9.76 -0.33
C ILE A 28 10.61 8.41 0.18
N ILE A 29 10.31 7.36 -0.57
CA ILE A 29 10.65 5.98 -0.25
C ILE A 29 11.82 5.58 -1.15
N LYS A 30 13.01 5.46 -0.56
CA LYS A 30 14.17 4.95 -1.30
C LYS A 30 13.99 3.48 -1.67
N SER A 31 14.77 3.03 -2.64
CA SER A 31 14.85 1.61 -3.01
C SER A 31 15.05 0.70 -1.78
N GLY A 32 14.18 -0.30 -1.62
CA GLY A 32 14.21 -1.25 -0.51
C GLY A 32 13.67 -0.70 0.83
N GLN A 33 13.18 0.54 0.86
CA GLN A 33 12.60 1.15 2.07
C GLN A 33 11.07 1.11 2.04
N SER A 34 10.47 1.58 3.13
CA SER A 34 9.02 1.72 3.24
C SER A 34 8.63 3.04 3.87
N ALA A 35 7.46 3.54 3.50
CA ALA A 35 6.73 4.54 4.27
C ALA A 35 5.63 3.86 5.06
N THR A 36 5.30 4.40 6.23
CA THR A 36 4.27 3.85 7.11
C THR A 36 3.27 4.92 7.54
N ALA A 37 2.03 4.51 7.76
CA ALA A 37 0.98 5.32 8.33
C ALA A 37 0.24 4.53 9.42
N PRO A 38 -0.14 5.18 10.53
CA PRO A 38 -0.96 4.57 11.55
C PRO A 38 -2.40 4.37 11.06
N VAL A 39 -3.01 3.25 11.46
CA VAL A 39 -4.41 2.94 11.20
C VAL A 39 -5.15 2.92 12.53
N VAL A 40 -6.07 3.87 12.69
CA VAL A 40 -6.85 4.06 13.93
C VAL A 40 -8.30 3.60 13.76
N ASN A 41 -8.84 3.73 12.55
CA ASN A 41 -10.22 3.37 12.23
C ASN A 41 -10.24 2.27 11.17
N ASP A 42 -11.40 1.61 11.04
CA ASP A 42 -11.63 0.67 9.97
C ASP A 42 -11.51 1.32 8.59
N PHE A 43 -10.92 0.58 7.66
CA PHE A 43 -10.75 1.01 6.29
C PHE A 43 -12.08 1.34 5.61
N ASN A 44 -12.10 2.48 4.94
CA ASN A 44 -13.19 2.87 4.05
C ASN A 44 -12.70 3.09 2.62
N ARG A 45 -11.57 3.79 2.45
CA ARG A 45 -11.00 4.21 1.17
C ARG A 45 -9.53 4.52 1.31
N LEU A 46 -8.78 4.36 0.23
CA LEU A 46 -7.43 4.92 0.07
C LEU A 46 -7.24 5.41 -1.37
N ILE A 47 -6.91 6.69 -1.49
CA ILE A 47 -6.43 7.34 -2.71
C ILE A 47 -4.92 7.44 -2.58
N LEU A 48 -4.19 6.74 -3.45
CA LEU A 48 -2.73 6.79 -3.48
C LEU A 48 -2.29 7.34 -4.83
N LYS A 49 -1.44 8.35 -4.80
CA LYS A 49 -0.74 8.89 -5.96
C LYS A 49 0.75 8.93 -5.65
N VAL A 50 1.55 8.38 -6.56
CA VAL A 50 3.00 8.39 -6.46
C VAL A 50 3.63 9.00 -7.71
N SER A 51 4.80 9.61 -7.55
CA SER A 51 5.65 10.12 -8.61
C SER A 51 6.90 9.26 -8.72
N ILE A 52 7.20 8.79 -9.92
CA ILE A 52 8.33 7.91 -10.23
C ILE A 52 8.95 8.41 -11.53
N LEU A 53 10.20 8.88 -11.46
CA LEU A 53 10.93 9.46 -12.60
C LEU A 53 10.11 10.54 -13.34
N GLY A 54 9.34 11.34 -12.61
CA GLY A 54 8.48 12.40 -13.15
C GLY A 54 7.14 11.95 -13.74
N ASN A 55 6.86 10.65 -13.80
CA ASN A 55 5.55 10.11 -14.16
C ASN A 55 4.70 9.92 -12.90
N GLN A 56 3.40 10.21 -13.00
CA GLN A 56 2.47 10.00 -11.90
C GLN A 56 1.63 8.76 -12.12
N TYR A 57 1.44 8.00 -11.04
CA TYR A 57 0.63 6.80 -11.02
C TYR A 57 -0.33 6.88 -9.83
N ALA A 58 -1.57 6.44 -10.00
CA ALA A 58 -2.54 6.47 -8.92
C ALA A 58 -3.55 5.34 -8.98
N TYR A 59 -4.18 5.11 -7.83
CA TYR A 59 -5.48 4.45 -7.78
C TYR A 59 -6.39 5.15 -6.78
N ASP A 60 -7.66 4.78 -6.85
CA ASP A 60 -8.66 5.07 -5.84
C ASP A 60 -9.42 3.79 -5.55
N LEU A 61 -9.24 3.28 -4.35
CA LEU A 61 -9.78 1.99 -3.98
C LEU A 61 -10.59 2.16 -2.69
N ASN A 62 -11.73 1.49 -2.64
CA ASN A 62 -12.69 1.55 -1.55
C ASN A 62 -12.90 0.17 -0.94
N LYS A 63 -13.68 0.08 0.14
CA LYS A 63 -13.95 -1.18 0.85
C LYS A 63 -14.52 -2.30 -0.03
N GLY A 64 -15.11 -2.00 -1.19
CA GLY A 64 -15.56 -3.02 -2.16
C GLY A 64 -14.45 -3.65 -3.01
N HIS A 65 -13.24 -3.08 -3.01
CA HIS A 65 -12.17 -3.42 -3.95
C HIS A 65 -10.82 -3.72 -3.29
N TRP A 66 -10.66 -3.45 -1.99
CA TRP A 66 -9.34 -3.30 -1.39
C TRP A 66 -8.64 -4.63 -1.03
N TYR A 67 -9.34 -5.78 -0.94
CA TYR A 67 -8.73 -7.12 -0.77
C TYR A 67 -9.65 -8.29 -1.18
N GLY A 68 -9.10 -9.29 -1.89
CA GLY A 68 -9.63 -10.65 -1.99
C GLY A 68 -8.81 -11.67 -1.19
N GLY A 69 -9.47 -12.63 -0.53
CA GLY A 69 -8.80 -13.76 0.15
C GLY A 69 -9.59 -14.31 1.35
N ASP A 70 -9.13 -15.43 1.92
CA ASP A 70 -9.70 -16.02 3.16
C ASP A 70 -9.08 -15.38 4.42
N GLY A 71 -9.71 -15.39 5.60
CA GLY A 71 -9.10 -14.99 6.90
C GLY A 71 -9.63 -13.71 7.57
N GLU A 72 -9.08 -13.37 8.75
CA GLU A 72 -9.43 -12.16 9.51
C GLU A 72 -8.55 -10.96 9.12
N ASN A 73 -9.06 -9.72 9.28
CA ASN A 73 -8.32 -8.47 9.05
C ASN A 73 -7.81 -8.24 7.62
N HIS A 74 -8.61 -8.57 6.60
CA HIS A 74 -8.30 -8.24 5.20
C HIS A 74 -8.12 -6.75 4.99
N TYR A 75 -8.91 -5.94 5.68
CA TYR A 75 -8.85 -4.49 5.55
C TYR A 75 -7.97 -3.86 6.63
N PRO A 76 -7.27 -2.76 6.33
CA PRO A 76 -6.64 -1.94 7.34
C PRO A 76 -7.63 -1.59 8.46
N ASN A 77 -7.27 -1.88 9.70
CA ASN A 77 -8.01 -1.50 10.90
C ASN A 77 -7.04 -1.27 12.07
N ALA A 78 -7.57 -0.88 13.22
CA ALA A 78 -6.78 -0.55 14.42
C ALA A 78 -5.88 -1.67 14.95
N ASN A 79 -6.08 -2.91 14.48
CA ASN A 79 -5.31 -4.08 14.85
C ASN A 79 -4.45 -4.62 13.69
N SER A 80 -4.80 -4.38 12.44
CA SER A 80 -4.10 -4.96 11.29
C SER A 80 -2.67 -4.42 11.06
N LYS A 81 -1.81 -5.24 10.45
CA LYS A 81 -0.60 -4.78 9.76
C LYS A 81 -0.73 -5.11 8.29
N VAL A 82 -0.60 -4.11 7.42
CA VAL A 82 -0.85 -4.25 5.99
C VAL A 82 0.28 -3.61 5.19
N ASN A 83 0.82 -4.30 4.18
CA ASN A 83 1.75 -3.70 3.24
C ASN A 83 1.18 -3.67 1.82
N ILE A 84 1.41 -2.54 1.17
CA ILE A 84 1.27 -2.32 -0.26
C ILE A 84 2.68 -2.38 -0.83
N ILE A 85 2.99 -3.39 -1.63
CA ILE A 85 4.33 -3.63 -2.15
C ILE A 85 4.35 -3.22 -3.62
N LEU A 86 5.16 -2.24 -3.99
CA LEU A 86 5.36 -1.80 -5.37
C LEU A 86 6.37 -2.75 -6.03
N THR A 87 5.90 -3.68 -6.86
CA THR A 87 6.70 -4.85 -7.33
C THR A 87 7.18 -4.77 -8.77
N GLY A 88 6.58 -3.93 -9.61
CA GLY A 88 7.08 -3.77 -10.98
C GLY A 88 6.50 -2.57 -11.71
N ASP A 89 7.35 -1.91 -12.49
CA ASP A 89 6.92 -0.92 -13.48
C ASP A 89 6.62 -1.62 -14.81
N ARG A 90 5.39 -1.46 -15.31
CA ARG A 90 4.90 -2.03 -16.57
C ARG A 90 4.75 -0.99 -17.67
N GLY A 91 5.21 0.24 -17.44
CA GLY A 91 5.16 1.38 -18.35
C GLY A 91 3.82 2.12 -18.33
N SER A 92 2.70 1.40 -18.38
CA SER A 92 1.35 1.98 -18.25
C SER A 92 0.79 1.94 -16.83
N TYR A 93 1.40 1.15 -15.93
CA TYR A 93 1.01 1.06 -14.53
C TYR A 93 2.15 0.51 -13.67
N ILE A 94 2.05 0.73 -12.35
CA ILE A 94 2.86 0.04 -11.35
C ILE A 94 2.04 -1.11 -10.77
N GLU A 95 2.60 -2.31 -10.81
CA GLU A 95 2.01 -3.50 -10.20
C GLU A 95 2.22 -3.47 -8.68
N THR A 96 1.14 -3.75 -7.95
CA THR A 96 1.18 -3.91 -6.49
C THR A 96 0.80 -5.30 -6.04
N ASN A 97 1.54 -5.78 -5.05
CA ASN A 97 1.20 -6.95 -4.25
C ASN A 97 0.89 -6.54 -2.83
N TYR A 98 0.17 -7.39 -2.11
CA TYR A 98 -0.21 -7.10 -0.74
C TYR A 98 0.02 -8.28 0.20
N ASN A 99 0.39 -7.95 1.44
CA ASN A 99 0.40 -8.93 2.52
C ASN A 99 -0.08 -8.28 3.82
N TYR A 100 -0.59 -9.11 4.73
CA TYR A 100 -1.17 -8.64 5.97
C TYR A 100 -0.95 -9.60 7.14
N ALA A 101 -1.15 -9.07 8.34
CA ALA A 101 -1.12 -9.77 9.60
C ALA A 101 -2.23 -9.26 10.53
N PRO A 102 -2.74 -10.09 11.45
CA PRO A 102 -3.83 -9.71 12.33
C PRO A 102 -3.43 -8.69 13.41
N ALA A 103 -2.14 -8.51 13.70
CA ALA A 103 -1.60 -7.56 14.69
C ALA A 103 -0.33 -6.84 14.18
N SER A 104 -0.07 -5.61 14.65
CA SER A 104 1.16 -4.84 14.36
C SER A 104 2.45 -5.56 14.77
N GLU A 105 2.39 -6.27 15.90
CA GLU A 105 3.50 -7.03 16.49
C GLU A 105 3.69 -8.42 15.86
N THR A 106 2.69 -8.91 15.11
CA THR A 106 2.77 -10.25 14.50
C THR A 106 3.63 -10.23 13.26
N ALA A 107 4.33 -11.35 13.02
CA ALA A 107 4.98 -11.60 11.75
C ALA A 107 3.97 -11.51 10.61
N ILE A 108 4.41 -10.96 9.48
CA ILE A 108 3.59 -10.84 8.28
C ILE A 108 3.52 -12.21 7.63
N CYS A 109 2.36 -12.86 7.74
CA CYS A 109 2.23 -14.27 7.41
C CYS A 109 1.30 -14.55 6.23
N LYS A 110 0.51 -13.58 5.77
CA LYS A 110 -0.50 -13.83 4.74
C LYS A 110 -0.30 -12.97 3.49
N TYR A 111 0.07 -13.62 2.39
CA TYR A 111 0.04 -13.02 1.06
C TYR A 111 -1.39 -12.99 0.55
N SER A 112 -1.81 -11.84 0.06
CA SER A 112 -2.98 -11.75 -0.81
C SER A 112 -2.55 -12.22 -2.20
N SER A 113 -3.33 -13.09 -2.83
CA SER A 113 -3.18 -13.37 -4.27
C SER A 113 -3.73 -12.24 -5.14
N ASP A 114 -4.35 -11.23 -4.52
CA ASP A 114 -4.89 -10.07 -5.19
C ASP A 114 -3.77 -9.08 -5.53
N THR A 115 -3.77 -8.61 -6.77
CA THR A 115 -2.86 -7.57 -7.27
C THR A 115 -3.70 -6.40 -7.76
N LYS A 116 -3.17 -5.18 -7.64
CA LYS A 116 -3.79 -3.99 -8.22
C LYS A 116 -2.75 -3.25 -9.06
N ALA A 117 -3.26 -2.36 -9.90
CA ALA A 117 -2.45 -1.47 -10.71
C ALA A 117 -2.58 -0.05 -10.14
N LEU A 118 -1.46 0.64 -9.91
CA LEU A 118 -1.48 2.11 -9.91
C LEU A 118 -1.34 2.54 -11.37
N ASP A 119 -2.44 2.95 -11.96
CA ASP A 119 -2.49 3.35 -13.36
C ASP A 119 -1.77 4.68 -13.56
N LYS A 120 -1.05 4.79 -14.68
CA LYS A 120 -0.41 6.04 -15.08
C LYS A 120 -1.47 7.10 -15.40
N ILE A 121 -1.29 8.31 -14.90
CA ILE A 121 -2.15 9.48 -15.15
C ILE A 121 -1.63 10.30 -16.32
#